data_AF-A0AAW6HSN0-F1
#
_entry.id   AF-A0AAW6HSN0-F1
#
_cell.length_a   1.000
_cell.length_b   1.000
_cell.length_c   1.000
_cell.angle_alpha   90.00
_cell.angle_beta   90.00
_cell.angle_gamma   90.00
#
_symmetry.space_group_name_H-M   'P 1'
#
loop_
_entity.id
_entity.type
_entity.pdbx_description
1 polymer ?
#
loop_
_entity_poly.entity_id
_entity_poly.type
_entity_poly.pdbx_seq_one_letter_code
_entity_poly.pdbx_strand_id
1 'polypeptide(L)'
;MTAVPKVAITSPAALLAFLRGVERRAVVLVELQTGTMSAAQAALPAAIRIFGAEAVDCPFTEWSIRFWSLLCGAPVLRRPPLTGQRWPKELASLQAMAVEDRLALLLRIVAGLDEAQAAVVLGKPLETYYQALARACPRDVQGRPNPAAWRALAEAAQQRVRSLSIKRLVTTTVLPSPSPKISVAESAVSRFPAPIRFERNWVVIAGLALGVIFMLNWAWNRHIWSVPESQSVSEGFPAVLPLLEDSPVVIEALPDYVSSAPPQVISPDLADRAMLEDSALEAARQADFFAWYVAGQPIPPDESDSAPVVAFSIRHNGNRR
;
A
#
# COMPACT_ATOMS: atom_id res chain seq x y z
N MET A 1 31.24 -11.30 8.50
CA MET A 1 29.80 -11.02 8.37
C MET A 1 29.59 -9.53 8.61
N THR A 2 29.59 -8.73 7.56
CA THR A 2 29.30 -7.30 7.64
C THR A 2 27.79 -7.13 7.73
N ALA A 3 27.30 -6.78 8.92
CA ALA A 3 25.90 -6.39 9.11
C ALA A 3 25.67 -5.11 8.31
N VAL A 4 24.83 -5.18 7.28
CA VAL A 4 24.35 -3.98 6.58
C VAL A 4 23.53 -3.18 7.60
N PRO A 5 23.91 -1.92 7.91
CA PRO A 5 23.15 -1.12 8.85
C PRO A 5 21.74 -0.90 8.30
N LYS A 6 20.73 -1.28 9.09
CA LYS A 6 19.32 -0.98 8.84
C LYS A 6 19.14 0.52 9.01
N VAL A 7 19.24 1.29 7.93
CA VAL A 7 19.05 2.75 7.98
C VAL A 7 17.55 3.01 8.18
N ALA A 8 17.17 3.29 9.43
CA ALA A 8 15.85 3.81 9.73
C ALA A 8 15.80 5.28 9.30
N ILE A 9 15.25 5.56 8.12
CA ILE A 9 14.97 6.92 7.66
C ILE A 9 13.53 7.24 8.04
N THR A 10 13.28 7.53 9.32
CA THR A 10 11.94 7.97 9.74
C THR A 10 11.94 9.48 9.87
N SER A 11 11.60 10.18 8.77
CA SER A 11 11.25 11.59 8.88
C SER A 11 9.81 11.71 9.39
N PRO A 12 9.51 12.64 10.33
CA PRO A 12 8.14 12.89 10.78
C PRO A 12 7.18 13.23 9.63
N ALA A 13 7.69 13.84 8.57
CA ALA A 13 6.92 14.13 7.35
C ALA A 13 6.50 12.85 6.60
N ALA A 14 7.38 11.86 6.47
CA ALA A 14 7.06 10.58 5.83
C ALA A 14 5.99 9.82 6.62
N LEU A 15 6.09 9.81 7.96
CA LEU A 15 5.08 9.19 8.82
C LEU A 15 3.70 9.85 8.64
N LEU A 16 3.63 11.18 8.65
CA LEU A 16 2.38 11.92 8.42
C LEU A 16 1.82 11.68 7.01
N ALA A 17 2.66 11.60 5.98
CA ALA A 17 2.24 11.30 4.62
C ALA A 17 1.66 9.88 4.51
N PHE A 18 2.32 8.89 5.11
CA PHE A 18 1.83 7.53 5.19
C PHE A 18 0.47 7.46 5.91
N LEU A 19 0.37 8.06 7.10
CA LEU A 19 -0.86 8.07 7.90
C LEU A 19 -2.04 8.69 7.13
N ARG A 20 -1.82 9.83 6.46
CA ARG A 20 -2.84 10.45 5.58
C ARG A 20 -3.27 9.54 4.43
N GLY A 21 -2.35 8.73 3.91
CA GLY A 21 -2.62 7.75 2.85
C GLY A 21 -3.40 6.51 3.30
N VAL A 22 -3.33 6.13 4.59
CA VAL A 22 -4.05 4.96 5.12
C VAL A 22 -5.34 5.33 5.87
N GLU A 23 -5.44 6.55 6.42
CA GLU A 23 -6.53 6.99 7.30
C GLU A 23 -7.92 6.73 6.69
N ARG A 24 -8.18 7.19 5.46
CA ARG A 24 -9.50 7.01 4.82
C ARG A 24 -9.87 5.53 4.68
N ARG A 25 -8.91 4.70 4.24
CA ARG A 25 -9.11 3.26 4.09
C ARG A 25 -9.33 2.58 5.43
N ALA A 26 -8.59 3.00 6.47
CA ALA A 26 -8.74 2.47 7.82
C ALA A 26 -10.13 2.77 8.40
N VAL A 27 -10.64 3.99 8.22
CA VAL A 27 -12.00 4.36 8.64
C VAL A 27 -13.05 3.50 7.94
N VAL A 28 -12.98 3.38 6.61
CA VAL A 28 -13.92 2.52 5.86
C VAL A 28 -13.82 1.06 6.26
N LEU A 29 -12.61 0.54 6.46
CA LEU A 29 -12.42 -0.85 6.87
C LEU A 29 -13.11 -1.10 8.22
N VAL A 30 -12.93 -0.21 9.20
CA VAL A 30 -13.57 -0.36 10.52
C VAL A 30 -15.09 -0.19 10.43
N GLU A 31 -15.56 0.79 9.66
CA GLU A 31 -16.99 1.01 9.42
C GLU A 31 -17.63 -0.23 8.79
N LEU A 32 -17.03 -0.80 7.75
CA LEU A 32 -17.57 -1.96 7.05
C LEU A 32 -17.36 -3.27 7.80
N GLN A 33 -16.37 -3.36 8.68
CA GLN A 33 -16.20 -4.55 9.52
C GLN A 33 -17.25 -4.60 10.62
N THR A 34 -17.51 -3.46 11.25
CA THR A 34 -18.37 -3.37 12.44
C THR A 34 -19.82 -3.03 12.09
N GLY A 35 -20.05 -2.20 11.07
CA GLY A 35 -21.34 -1.62 10.72
C GLY A 35 -21.60 -0.25 11.37
N THR A 36 -20.60 0.36 12.01
CA THR A 36 -20.71 1.66 12.68
C THR A 36 -19.46 2.52 12.53
N MET A 37 -19.66 3.83 12.36
CA MET A 37 -18.58 4.82 12.33
C MET A 37 -17.97 5.06 13.73
N SER A 38 -18.74 4.85 14.80
CA SER A 38 -18.24 5.08 16.18
C SER A 38 -17.10 4.14 16.55
N ALA A 39 -17.07 2.93 16.00
CA ALA A 39 -15.98 1.99 16.20
C ALA A 39 -14.68 2.49 15.56
N ALA A 40 -14.75 3.17 14.41
CA ALA A 40 -13.60 3.76 13.75
C ALA A 40 -12.98 4.88 14.60
N GLN A 41 -13.83 5.71 15.21
CA GLN A 41 -13.42 6.80 16.10
C GLN A 41 -12.71 6.28 17.36
N ALA A 42 -13.03 5.07 17.83
CA ALA A 42 -12.37 4.46 18.98
C ALA A 42 -11.09 3.71 18.61
N ALA A 43 -11.10 2.91 17.54
CA ALA A 43 -9.99 2.01 17.20
C ALA A 43 -8.83 2.72 16.50
N LEU A 44 -9.12 3.66 15.58
CA LEU A 44 -8.11 4.25 14.73
C LEU A 44 -7.11 5.13 15.49
N PRO A 45 -7.51 6.03 16.41
CA PRO A 45 -6.55 6.84 17.16
C PRO A 45 -5.61 5.98 18.03
N ALA A 46 -6.12 4.86 18.57
CA ALA A 46 -5.29 3.92 19.32
C ALA A 46 -4.25 3.24 18.42
N ALA A 47 -4.65 2.77 17.24
CA ALA A 47 -3.72 2.17 16.27
C ALA A 47 -2.66 3.17 15.80
N ILE A 48 -3.05 4.43 15.50
CA ILE A 48 -2.12 5.49 15.08
C ILE A 48 -1.09 5.79 16.17
N ARG A 49 -1.52 5.88 17.44
CA ARG A 49 -0.62 6.15 18.56
C ARG A 49 0.41 5.04 18.78
N ILE A 50 -0.02 3.78 18.70
CA ILE A 50 0.88 2.62 18.85
C ILE A 50 1.82 2.54 17.66
N PHE A 51 1.30 2.66 16.43
CA PHE A 51 2.09 2.63 15.21
C PHE A 51 3.13 3.76 15.17
N GLY A 52 2.78 4.98 15.60
CA GLY A 52 3.71 6.10 15.62
C GLY A 52 4.92 5.87 16.54
N ALA A 53 4.76 5.09 17.61
CA ALA A 53 5.86 4.67 18.46
C ALA A 53 6.73 3.58 17.81
N GLU A 54 6.12 2.62 17.12
CA GLU A 54 6.83 1.50 16.45
C GLU A 54 7.50 1.88 15.12
N ALA A 55 6.96 2.88 14.42
CA ALA A 55 7.43 3.29 13.09
C ALA A 55 8.85 3.90 13.11
N VAL A 56 9.32 4.36 14.28
CA VAL A 56 10.67 4.91 14.44
C VAL A 56 11.75 3.84 14.20
N ASP A 57 11.48 2.59 14.58
CA ASP A 57 12.46 1.49 14.54
C ASP A 57 12.27 0.53 13.35
N CYS A 58 11.32 0.85 12.47
CA CYS A 58 10.83 -0.04 11.41
C CYS A 58 11.12 0.54 10.01
N PRO A 59 11.59 -0.27 9.03
CA PRO A 59 11.77 0.19 7.65
C PRO A 59 10.45 0.61 7.04
N PHE A 60 10.50 1.62 6.19
CA PHE A 60 9.33 2.13 5.47
C PHE A 60 8.54 1.03 4.73
N THR A 61 9.21 0.00 4.21
CA THR A 61 8.58 -1.13 3.48
C THR A 61 7.68 -2.00 4.37
N GLU A 62 7.93 -2.04 5.67
CA GLU A 62 7.14 -2.83 6.63
C GLU A 62 5.95 -2.04 7.20
N TRP A 63 5.91 -0.71 7.00
CA TRP A 63 4.93 0.17 7.65
C TRP A 63 3.48 -0.18 7.34
N SER A 64 3.17 -0.56 6.10
CA SER A 64 1.80 -0.93 5.71
C SER A 64 1.33 -2.15 6.52
N ILE A 65 2.10 -3.24 6.48
CA ILE A 65 1.79 -4.49 7.16
C ILE A 65 1.66 -4.23 8.66
N ARG A 66 2.57 -3.49 9.28
CA ARG A 66 2.54 -3.16 10.72
C ARG A 66 1.28 -2.39 11.11
N PHE A 67 0.96 -1.32 10.38
CA PHE A 67 -0.23 -0.52 10.64
C PHE A 67 -1.51 -1.37 10.57
N TRP A 68 -1.66 -2.17 9.51
CA TRP A 68 -2.84 -3.03 9.34
C TRP A 68 -2.90 -4.15 10.38
N SER A 69 -1.78 -4.74 10.78
CA SER A 69 -1.72 -5.73 11.88
C SER A 69 -2.19 -5.14 13.20
N LEU A 70 -1.72 -3.94 13.55
CA LEU A 70 -2.15 -3.22 14.76
C LEU A 70 -3.64 -2.91 14.72
N LEU A 71 -4.14 -2.40 13.59
CA LEU A 71 -5.55 -2.09 13.42
C LEU A 71 -6.40 -3.36 13.53
N CYS A 72 -6.12 -4.40 12.75
CA CYS A 72 -6.85 -5.67 12.74
C CYS A 72 -6.70 -6.49 14.04
N GLY A 73 -5.73 -6.16 14.88
CA GLY A 73 -5.59 -6.67 16.24
C GLY A 73 -6.60 -6.07 17.23
N ALA A 74 -7.24 -4.94 16.89
CA ALA A 74 -8.19 -4.29 17.78
C ALA A 74 -9.40 -5.20 18.11
N PRO A 75 -9.75 -5.42 19.39
CA PRO A 75 -10.84 -6.33 19.77
C PRO A 75 -12.20 -6.00 19.16
N VAL A 76 -12.45 -4.72 18.86
CA VAL A 76 -13.71 -4.28 18.26
C VAL A 76 -13.94 -4.85 16.85
N LEU A 77 -12.87 -5.15 16.10
CA LEU A 77 -12.94 -5.71 14.75
C LEU A 77 -13.10 -7.24 14.74
N ARG A 78 -12.80 -7.90 15.86
CA ARG A 78 -12.86 -9.36 16.01
C ARG A 78 -14.18 -9.85 16.59
N ARG A 79 -15.04 -8.95 17.06
CA ARG A 79 -16.35 -9.29 17.63
C ARG A 79 -17.44 -9.23 16.56
N PRO A 80 -18.48 -10.07 16.68
CA PRO A 80 -19.65 -9.94 15.84
C PRO A 80 -20.31 -8.56 16.03
N PRO A 81 -20.86 -7.99 14.95
CA PRO A 81 -21.53 -6.70 15.03
C PRO A 81 -22.77 -6.79 15.93
N LEU A 82 -23.03 -5.72 16.67
CA LEU A 82 -24.20 -5.62 17.55
C LEU A 82 -25.49 -5.55 16.71
N THR A 83 -26.59 -6.05 17.27
CA THR A 83 -27.93 -5.98 16.66
C THR A 83 -28.30 -4.54 16.35
N GLY A 84 -28.78 -4.28 15.12
CA GLY A 84 -29.21 -2.95 14.67
C GLY A 84 -28.16 -2.16 13.86
N GLN A 85 -26.92 -2.65 13.77
CA GLN A 85 -25.95 -2.08 12.83
C GLN A 85 -26.36 -2.39 11.38
N ARG A 86 -26.21 -1.40 10.50
CA ARG A 86 -26.68 -1.48 9.11
C ARG A 86 -25.57 -1.11 8.15
N TRP A 87 -25.37 -1.97 7.15
CA TRP A 87 -24.51 -1.68 6.02
C TRP A 87 -25.27 -0.86 4.97
N PRO A 88 -24.57 -0.06 4.16
CA PRO A 88 -25.14 0.49 2.94
C PRO A 88 -25.76 -0.61 2.08
N LYS A 89 -26.80 -0.28 1.32
CA LYS A 89 -27.58 -1.28 0.55
C LYS A 89 -26.69 -2.07 -0.42
N GLU A 90 -25.72 -1.40 -1.04
CA GLU A 90 -24.76 -1.96 -2.00
C GLU A 90 -23.78 -2.94 -1.32
N LEU A 91 -23.59 -2.82 0.00
CA LEU A 91 -22.65 -3.59 0.82
C LEU A 91 -23.38 -4.48 1.83
N ALA A 92 -24.69 -4.68 1.68
CA ALA A 92 -25.51 -5.46 2.60
C ALA A 92 -25.06 -6.94 2.70
N SER A 93 -24.45 -7.48 1.65
CA SER A 93 -23.88 -8.83 1.64
C SER A 93 -22.78 -9.03 2.69
N LEU A 94 -22.06 -7.97 3.07
CA LEU A 94 -21.04 -8.04 4.13
C LEU A 94 -21.64 -8.45 5.47
N GLN A 95 -22.87 -8.00 5.78
CA GLN A 95 -23.52 -8.25 7.06
C GLN A 95 -23.70 -9.76 7.34
N ALA A 96 -23.99 -10.55 6.30
CA ALA A 96 -24.21 -11.99 6.41
C ALA A 96 -22.91 -12.80 6.54
N MET A 97 -21.75 -12.21 6.19
CA MET A 97 -20.46 -12.89 6.26
C MET A 97 -20.00 -13.09 7.71
N ALA A 98 -19.29 -14.19 7.97
CA ALA A 98 -18.57 -14.38 9.22
C ALA A 98 -17.54 -13.26 9.43
N VAL A 99 -17.30 -12.89 10.69
CA VAL A 99 -16.44 -11.76 11.08
C VAL A 99 -15.04 -11.87 10.48
N GLU A 100 -14.45 -13.07 10.50
CA GLU A 100 -13.10 -13.30 9.96
C GLU A 100 -13.05 -13.24 8.43
N ASP A 101 -14.03 -13.85 7.76
CA ASP A 101 -14.13 -13.88 6.30
C ASP A 101 -14.37 -12.47 5.73
N ARG A 102 -15.21 -11.68 6.42
CA ARG A 102 -15.43 -10.26 6.13
C ARG A 102 -14.14 -9.46 6.25
N LEU A 103 -13.39 -9.63 7.33
CA LEU A 103 -12.14 -8.90 7.53
C LEU A 103 -11.09 -9.25 6.47
N ALA A 104 -10.99 -10.54 6.11
CA ALA A 104 -10.10 -11.01 5.06
C ALA A 104 -10.42 -10.37 3.70
N LEU A 105 -11.70 -10.30 3.34
CA LEU A 105 -12.17 -9.62 2.14
C LEU A 105 -11.89 -8.11 2.17
N LEU A 106 -12.16 -7.45 3.29
CA LEU A 106 -11.95 -6.00 3.45
C LEU A 106 -10.47 -5.61 3.35
N LEU A 107 -9.54 -6.45 3.82
CA LEU A 107 -8.10 -6.21 3.59
C LEU A 107 -7.75 -6.23 2.10
N ARG A 108 -8.39 -7.10 1.32
CA ARG A 108 -8.16 -7.19 -0.13
C ARG A 108 -8.74 -5.99 -0.88
N ILE A 109 -9.99 -5.64 -0.58
CA ILE A 109 -10.73 -4.65 -1.39
C ILE A 109 -10.67 -3.22 -0.84
N VAL A 110 -10.46 -3.00 0.47
CA VAL A 110 -10.40 -1.66 1.07
C VAL A 110 -8.96 -1.25 1.34
N ALA A 111 -8.20 -2.11 2.04
CA ALA A 111 -6.80 -1.82 2.32
C ALA A 111 -5.93 -1.94 1.06
N GLY A 112 -6.33 -2.79 0.10
CA GLY A 112 -5.61 -2.99 -1.16
C GLY A 112 -4.32 -3.79 -0.98
N LEU A 113 -4.26 -4.63 0.06
CA LEU A 113 -3.14 -5.53 0.32
C LEU A 113 -3.22 -6.72 -0.64
N ASP A 114 -2.06 -7.21 -1.07
CA ASP A 114 -1.99 -8.53 -1.72
C ASP A 114 -2.32 -9.66 -0.72
N GLU A 115 -2.57 -10.84 -1.24
CA GLU A 115 -3.03 -11.98 -0.47
C GLU A 115 -1.99 -12.46 0.56
N ALA A 116 -0.70 -12.38 0.23
CA ALA A 116 0.37 -12.76 1.16
C ALA A 116 0.49 -11.74 2.31
N GLN A 117 0.46 -10.45 2.01
CA GLN A 117 0.48 -9.39 3.00
C GLN A 117 -0.76 -9.43 3.91
N ALA A 118 -1.94 -9.65 3.33
CA ALA A 118 -3.18 -9.76 4.10
C ALA A 118 -3.19 -10.99 5.03
N ALA A 119 -2.63 -12.12 4.60
CA ALA A 119 -2.44 -13.30 5.44
C ALA A 119 -1.51 -13.00 6.63
N VAL A 120 -0.39 -12.31 6.38
CA VAL A 120 0.55 -11.85 7.42
C VAL A 120 -0.14 -10.91 8.41
N VAL A 121 -0.92 -9.95 7.92
CA VAL A 121 -1.69 -8.99 8.75
C VAL A 121 -2.66 -9.70 9.70
N LEU A 122 -3.31 -10.76 9.21
CA LEU A 122 -4.25 -11.54 10.03
C LEU A 122 -3.55 -12.57 10.93
N GLY A 123 -2.24 -12.78 10.77
CA GLY A 123 -1.49 -13.82 11.46
C GLY A 123 -1.94 -15.23 11.08
N LYS A 124 -2.35 -15.44 9.82
CA LYS A 124 -2.88 -16.72 9.32
C LYS A 124 -1.98 -17.28 8.22
N PRO A 125 -1.88 -18.61 8.07
CA PRO A 125 -1.29 -19.23 6.88
C PRO A 125 -2.02 -18.80 5.61
N LEU A 126 -1.28 -18.70 4.50
CA LEU A 126 -1.83 -18.26 3.21
C LEU A 126 -3.02 -19.12 2.75
N GLU A 127 -2.94 -20.44 2.93
CA GLU A 127 -4.04 -21.36 2.60
C GLU A 127 -5.32 -21.07 3.39
N THR A 128 -5.18 -20.76 4.68
CA THR A 128 -6.32 -20.39 5.53
C THR A 128 -6.92 -19.05 5.09
N TYR A 129 -6.08 -18.13 4.61
CA TYR A 129 -6.54 -16.87 4.04
C TYR A 129 -7.31 -17.08 2.74
N TYR A 130 -6.83 -17.93 1.82
CA TYR A 130 -7.57 -18.28 0.60
C TYR A 130 -8.92 -18.92 0.89
N GLN A 131 -9.00 -19.82 1.87
CA GLN A 131 -10.26 -20.41 2.28
C GLN A 131 -11.25 -19.36 2.82
N ALA A 132 -10.76 -18.41 3.62
CA ALA A 132 -11.58 -17.30 4.11
C ALA A 132 -12.12 -16.43 2.97
N LEU A 133 -11.28 -16.11 1.98
CA LEU A 133 -11.72 -15.39 0.77
C LEU A 133 -12.75 -16.19 -0.05
N ALA A 134 -12.57 -17.49 -0.20
CA ALA A 134 -13.50 -18.36 -0.92
C ALA A 134 -14.88 -18.46 -0.24
N ARG A 135 -14.92 -18.36 1.11
CA ARG A 135 -16.16 -18.27 1.89
C ARG A 135 -16.80 -16.88 1.82
N ALA A 136 -15.98 -15.82 1.73
CA ALA A 136 -16.45 -14.44 1.59
C ALA A 136 -16.94 -14.10 0.17
N CYS A 137 -16.59 -14.90 -0.84
CA CYS A 137 -16.96 -14.65 -2.23
C CYS A 137 -18.49 -14.72 -2.43
N PRO A 138 -19.13 -13.67 -2.99
CA PRO A 138 -20.54 -13.71 -3.33
C PRO A 138 -20.86 -14.88 -4.27
N ARG A 139 -21.98 -15.56 -4.00
CA ARG A 139 -22.44 -16.71 -4.79
C ARG A 139 -23.74 -16.40 -5.51
N ASP A 140 -23.94 -17.02 -6.67
CA ASP A 140 -25.20 -16.99 -7.40
C ASP A 140 -26.26 -17.90 -6.74
N VAL A 141 -27.47 -17.92 -7.31
CA VAL A 141 -28.56 -18.77 -6.82
C VAL A 141 -28.29 -20.26 -7.00
N GLN A 142 -27.32 -20.61 -7.86
CA GLN A 142 -26.81 -21.97 -8.05
C GLN A 142 -25.63 -22.31 -7.11
N GLY A 143 -25.26 -21.39 -6.21
CA GLY A 143 -24.16 -21.57 -5.24
C GLY A 143 -22.75 -21.44 -5.83
N ARG A 144 -22.61 -21.05 -7.10
CA ARG A 144 -21.32 -20.84 -7.77
C ARG A 144 -20.78 -19.42 -7.49
N PRO A 145 -19.45 -19.21 -7.49
CA PRO A 145 -18.86 -17.88 -7.34
C PRO A 145 -19.38 -16.91 -8.41
N ASN A 146 -19.86 -15.75 -7.99
CA ASN A 146 -20.40 -14.72 -8.88
C ASN A 146 -19.38 -13.57 -9.06
N PRO A 147 -18.65 -13.53 -10.20
CA PRO A 147 -17.63 -12.50 -10.42
C PRO A 147 -18.22 -11.10 -10.57
N ALA A 148 -19.45 -10.96 -11.09
CA ALA A 148 -20.10 -9.65 -11.22
C ALA A 148 -20.48 -9.08 -9.84
N ALA A 149 -21.04 -9.90 -8.96
CA ALA A 149 -21.35 -9.49 -7.59
C ALA A 149 -20.09 -9.16 -6.79
N TRP A 150 -18.99 -9.89 -7.00
CA TRP A 150 -17.70 -9.55 -6.39
C TRP A 150 -17.18 -8.19 -6.86
N ARG A 151 -17.21 -7.91 -8.18
CA ARG A 151 -16.78 -6.60 -8.72
C ARG A 151 -17.63 -5.47 -8.17
N ALA A 152 -18.96 -5.62 -8.18
CA ALA A 152 -19.88 -4.61 -7.65
C ALA A 152 -19.61 -4.32 -6.16
N LEU A 153 -19.31 -5.34 -5.36
CA LEU A 153 -18.94 -5.19 -3.95
C LEU A 153 -17.61 -4.41 -3.80
N ALA A 154 -16.59 -4.78 -4.58
CA ALA A 154 -15.29 -4.10 -4.56
C ALA A 154 -15.40 -2.63 -5.00
N GLU A 155 -16.17 -2.36 -6.06
CA GLU A 155 -16.45 -1.00 -6.54
C GLU A 155 -17.22 -0.17 -5.51
N ALA A 156 -18.26 -0.74 -4.88
CA ALA A 156 -19.00 -0.06 -3.82
C ALA A 156 -18.11 0.28 -2.61
N ALA A 157 -17.22 -0.64 -2.23
CA ALA A 157 -16.26 -0.41 -1.14
C ALA A 157 -15.24 0.69 -1.51
N GLN A 158 -14.70 0.66 -2.72
CA GLN A 158 -13.79 1.70 -3.21
C GLN A 158 -14.47 3.07 -3.36
N GLN A 159 -15.71 3.08 -3.82
CA GLN A 159 -16.51 4.30 -3.88
C GLN A 159 -16.77 4.86 -2.48
N ARG A 160 -16.97 4.00 -1.47
CA ARG A 160 -17.06 4.42 -0.07
C ARG A 160 -15.77 5.12 0.38
N VAL A 161 -14.60 4.56 0.10
CA VAL A 161 -13.28 5.18 0.40
C VAL A 161 -13.14 6.54 -0.26
N ARG A 162 -13.53 6.67 -1.53
CA ARG A 162 -13.48 7.95 -2.27
C ARG A 162 -14.49 8.98 -1.73
N SER A 163 -15.68 8.52 -1.33
CA SER A 163 -16.77 9.37 -0.83
C SER A 163 -16.51 9.95 0.56
N LEU A 164 -15.68 9.29 1.38
CA LEU A 164 -15.16 9.85 2.63
C LEU A 164 -14.17 10.99 2.30
N SER A 165 -14.74 12.13 1.93
CA SER A 165 -13.98 13.35 1.68
C SER A 165 -13.32 13.85 2.97
N ILE A 166 -12.15 14.47 2.80
CA ILE A 166 -11.27 15.03 3.85
C ILE A 166 -12.05 15.86 4.89
N LYS A 167 -13.14 16.54 4.47
CA LYS A 167 -13.99 17.37 5.35
C LYS A 167 -14.55 16.61 6.56
N ARG A 168 -14.94 15.33 6.44
CA ARG A 168 -15.47 14.55 7.59
C ARG A 168 -14.39 14.13 8.59
N LEU A 169 -13.17 13.89 8.12
CA LEU A 169 -12.05 13.57 9.01
C LEU A 169 -11.70 14.79 9.87
N VAL A 170 -11.66 15.99 9.27
CA VAL A 170 -11.39 17.25 10.00
C VAL A 170 -12.42 17.54 11.09
N THR A 171 -13.72 17.29 10.85
CA THR A 171 -14.75 17.47 11.91
C THR A 171 -14.56 16.50 13.08
N THR A 172 -13.96 15.34 12.83
CA THR A 172 -13.75 14.29 13.85
C THR A 172 -12.46 14.51 14.63
N THR A 173 -11.45 15.13 14.03
CA THR A 173 -10.14 15.40 14.66
C THR A 173 -10.10 16.72 15.45
N VAL A 174 -10.96 17.70 15.14
CA VAL A 174 -10.87 19.07 15.70
C VAL A 174 -11.75 19.33 16.93
N LEU A 175 -12.69 18.45 17.30
CA LEU A 175 -13.47 18.63 18.54
C LEU A 175 -13.18 17.50 19.54
N PRO A 176 -12.40 17.77 20.60
CA PRO A 176 -12.58 17.07 21.86
C PRO A 176 -14.00 17.39 22.34
N SER A 177 -14.96 16.51 22.07
CA SER A 177 -16.22 16.56 22.83
C SER A 177 -15.87 16.34 24.30
N PRO A 178 -16.36 17.18 25.22
CA PRO A 178 -16.08 17.03 26.64
C PRO A 178 -16.72 15.74 27.14
N SER A 179 -15.90 14.74 27.45
CA SER A 179 -16.35 13.54 28.14
C SER A 179 -17.02 13.93 29.47
N PRO A 180 -18.24 13.45 29.78
CA PRO A 180 -18.81 13.62 31.11
C PRO A 180 -17.96 12.84 32.11
N LYS A 181 -17.61 13.52 33.22
CA LYS A 181 -16.86 12.97 34.35
C LYS A 181 -17.59 11.75 34.90
N ILE A 182 -17.09 10.55 34.61
CA ILE A 182 -17.48 9.36 35.36
C ILE A 182 -16.75 9.44 36.70
N SER A 183 -17.52 9.74 37.74
CA SER A 183 -17.09 9.64 39.13
C SER A 183 -16.83 8.17 39.44
N VAL A 184 -15.56 7.80 39.57
CA VAL A 184 -15.15 6.49 40.08
C VAL A 184 -15.49 6.47 41.56
N ALA A 185 -16.57 5.79 41.91
CA ALA A 185 -16.85 5.40 43.28
C ALA A 185 -15.94 4.23 43.64
N GLU A 186 -15.09 4.47 44.62
CA GLU A 186 -14.21 3.51 45.24
C GLU A 186 -15.02 2.57 46.13
N SER A 187 -14.83 1.26 45.99
CA SER A 187 -15.10 0.27 47.04
C SER A 187 -14.43 -1.09 46.79
N ALA A 188 -13.53 -1.43 47.73
CA ALA A 188 -13.25 -2.74 48.35
C ALA A 188 -12.36 -3.81 47.64
N VAL A 189 -11.05 -3.73 47.93
CA VAL A 189 -10.16 -4.71 48.60
C VAL A 189 -10.22 -6.24 48.26
N SER A 190 -9.07 -6.71 47.74
CA SER A 190 -8.31 -7.96 48.00
C SER A 190 -8.75 -9.34 47.46
N ARG A 191 -7.94 -9.86 46.54
CA ARG A 191 -7.09 -11.06 46.77
C ARG A 191 -6.06 -11.23 45.64
N PHE A 192 -4.76 -11.21 45.97
CA PHE A 192 -3.69 -11.58 45.05
C PHE A 192 -3.56 -13.12 44.95
N PRO A 193 -3.44 -13.72 43.76
CA PRO A 193 -2.91 -15.07 43.60
C PRO A 193 -1.39 -15.05 43.40
N ALA A 194 -0.73 -16.11 43.88
CA ALA A 194 0.72 -16.31 43.89
C ALA A 194 1.35 -16.46 42.49
N PRO A 195 2.65 -16.13 42.32
CA PRO A 195 3.33 -16.26 41.04
C PRO A 195 3.68 -17.72 40.71
N ILE A 196 3.27 -18.17 39.52
CA ILE A 196 3.68 -19.45 38.94
C ILE A 196 5.12 -19.31 38.41
N ARG A 197 6.04 -20.14 38.92
CA ARG A 197 7.43 -20.21 38.46
C ARG A 197 7.48 -21.11 37.22
N PHE A 198 7.68 -20.53 36.04
CA PHE A 198 7.99 -21.29 34.82
C PHE A 198 9.49 -21.58 34.74
N GLU A 199 9.85 -22.83 34.49
CA GLU A 199 11.24 -23.29 34.44
C GLU A 199 12.00 -22.70 33.25
N ARG A 200 13.16 -22.13 33.56
CA ARG A 200 14.05 -21.33 32.70
C ARG A 200 14.62 -22.11 31.49
N ASN A 201 14.46 -23.44 31.43
CA ASN A 201 15.01 -24.27 30.37
C ASN A 201 14.14 -24.33 29.10
N TRP A 202 12.83 -24.07 29.20
CA TRP A 202 11.94 -24.05 28.01
C TRP A 202 12.13 -22.81 27.15
N VAL A 203 12.54 -21.67 27.74
CA VAL A 203 12.79 -20.42 27.00
C VAL A 203 14.02 -20.54 26.11
N VAL A 204 15.04 -21.31 26.53
CA VAL A 204 16.26 -21.53 25.74
C VAL A 204 15.97 -22.46 24.56
N ILE A 205 15.17 -23.52 24.78
CA ILE A 205 14.77 -24.46 23.70
C ILE A 205 13.83 -23.79 22.71
N ALA A 206 12.85 -23.00 23.20
CA ALA A 206 11.96 -22.22 22.34
C ALA A 206 12.72 -21.15 21.55
N GLY A 207 13.71 -20.48 22.16
CA GLY A 207 14.56 -19.50 21.47
C GLY A 207 15.41 -20.11 20.36
N LEU A 208 15.95 -21.32 20.57
CA LEU A 208 16.76 -22.02 19.57
C LEU A 208 15.90 -22.55 18.42
N ALA A 209 14.70 -23.07 18.72
CA ALA A 209 13.73 -23.48 17.71
C ALA A 209 13.23 -22.29 16.86
N LEU A 210 12.95 -21.14 17.48
CA LEU A 210 12.50 -19.93 16.78
C LEU A 210 13.64 -19.33 15.94
N GLY A 211 14.89 -19.42 16.40
CA GLY A 211 16.07 -19.04 15.62
C GLY A 211 16.29 -19.91 14.37
N VAL A 212 16.08 -21.23 14.49
CA VAL A 212 16.15 -22.15 13.33
C VAL A 212 15.00 -21.89 12.36
N ILE A 213 13.77 -21.68 12.85
CA ILE A 213 12.61 -21.32 12.00
C ILE A 213 12.85 -19.98 11.29
N PHE A 214 13.45 -19.00 11.98
CA PHE A 214 13.79 -17.70 11.40
C PHE A 214 14.89 -17.81 10.34
N MET A 215 15.92 -18.64 10.57
CA MET A 215 16.96 -18.93 9.58
C MET A 215 16.42 -19.70 8.37
N LEU A 216 15.52 -20.66 8.58
CA LEU A 216 14.88 -21.42 7.50
C LEU A 216 13.96 -20.52 6.66
N ASN A 217 13.19 -19.63 7.32
CA ASN A 217 12.32 -18.68 6.65
C ASN A 217 13.14 -17.59 5.91
N TRP A 218 14.25 -17.13 6.49
CA TRP A 218 15.17 -16.19 5.84
C TRP A 218 15.88 -16.81 4.63
N ALA A 219 16.34 -18.05 4.72
CA ALA A 219 16.93 -18.79 3.60
C ALA A 219 15.90 -19.07 2.50
N TRP A 220 14.66 -19.39 2.86
CA TRP A 220 13.58 -19.64 1.91
C TRP A 220 13.12 -18.36 1.21
N ASN A 221 13.04 -17.24 1.92
CA ASN A 221 12.72 -15.93 1.34
C ASN A 221 13.84 -15.43 0.40
N ARG A 222 15.10 -15.77 0.68
CA ARG A 222 16.21 -15.56 -0.28
C ARG A 222 16.10 -16.44 -1.53
N HIS A 223 15.60 -17.68 -1.41
CA HIS A 223 15.39 -18.57 -2.55
C HIS A 223 14.16 -18.21 -3.41
N ILE A 224 13.16 -17.50 -2.87
CA ILE A 224 12.02 -17.01 -3.66
C ILE A 224 12.41 -15.76 -4.49
N TRP A 225 13.50 -15.09 -4.12
CA TRP A 225 14.14 -14.00 -4.88
C TRP A 225 15.45 -14.42 -5.57
N SER A 226 15.77 -15.72 -5.62
CA SER A 226 16.66 -16.21 -6.68
C SER A 226 15.81 -16.31 -7.93
N VAL A 227 15.90 -15.27 -8.76
CA VAL A 227 15.56 -15.34 -10.19
C VAL A 227 16.02 -16.71 -10.68
N PRO A 228 15.15 -17.56 -11.28
CA PRO A 228 15.62 -18.74 -11.96
C PRO A 228 16.66 -18.23 -12.95
N GLU A 229 17.91 -18.62 -12.76
CA GLU A 229 18.98 -18.36 -13.71
C GLU A 229 18.43 -18.83 -15.04
N SER A 230 18.08 -17.86 -15.89
CA SER A 230 17.64 -18.13 -17.23
C SER A 230 18.80 -18.89 -17.83
N GLN A 231 18.55 -20.15 -18.19
CA GLN A 231 19.48 -20.90 -19.01
C GLN A 231 19.80 -19.98 -20.19
N SER A 232 21.02 -19.48 -20.17
CA SER A 232 21.61 -18.68 -21.22
C SER A 232 21.75 -19.60 -22.43
N VAL A 233 20.70 -19.68 -23.23
CA VAL A 233 20.86 -19.95 -24.65
C VAL A 233 21.43 -18.66 -25.24
N SER A 234 22.72 -18.50 -25.07
CA SER A 234 23.57 -17.64 -25.88
C SER A 234 24.96 -18.26 -25.83
N GLU A 235 25.18 -19.19 -26.76
CA GLU A 235 26.42 -19.19 -27.49
C GLU A 235 26.78 -17.74 -27.83
N GLY A 236 27.81 -17.23 -27.19
CA GLY A 236 28.62 -16.13 -27.71
C GLY A 236 28.18 -14.70 -27.44
N PHE A 237 27.99 -14.28 -26.18
CA PHE A 237 28.19 -12.87 -25.83
C PHE A 237 28.89 -12.71 -24.46
N PRO A 238 30.03 -11.99 -24.38
CA PRO A 238 30.75 -11.82 -23.13
C PRO A 238 30.11 -10.75 -22.23
N ALA A 239 29.91 -11.15 -20.97
CA ALA A 239 29.81 -10.40 -19.72
C ALA A 239 29.61 -8.87 -19.79
N VAL A 240 28.48 -8.43 -19.20
CA VAL A 240 28.12 -7.03 -18.92
C VAL A 240 29.15 -6.37 -17.98
N LEU A 241 29.84 -5.37 -18.51
CA LEU A 241 30.63 -4.35 -17.79
C LEU A 241 29.70 -3.27 -17.18
N PRO A 242 30.15 -2.53 -16.14
CA PRO A 242 29.35 -1.51 -15.47
C PRO A 242 28.94 -0.39 -16.44
N LEU A 243 27.74 0.15 -16.23
CA LEU A 243 27.17 1.28 -16.98
C LEU A 243 28.22 2.40 -17.14
N LEU A 244 28.85 2.48 -18.30
CA LEU A 244 29.52 3.69 -18.77
C LEU A 244 28.45 4.53 -19.47
N GLU A 245 28.42 5.81 -19.13
CA GLU A 245 27.46 6.85 -19.54
C GLU A 245 27.46 7.18 -21.04
N ASP A 246 28.03 6.31 -21.89
CA ASP A 246 28.31 6.57 -23.30
C ASP A 246 28.11 5.31 -24.17
N SER A 247 27.01 4.59 -23.95
CA SER A 247 26.67 3.44 -24.79
C SER A 247 26.00 3.93 -26.08
N PRO A 248 26.58 3.68 -27.28
CA PRO A 248 26.01 4.16 -28.53
C PRO A 248 24.65 3.49 -28.76
N VAL A 249 23.62 4.30 -29.02
CA VAL A 249 22.28 3.81 -29.37
C VAL A 249 22.39 2.96 -30.64
N VAL A 250 22.28 1.64 -30.48
CA VAL A 250 22.24 0.71 -31.61
C VAL A 250 20.83 0.75 -32.18
N ILE A 251 20.68 1.42 -33.32
CA ILE A 251 19.45 1.41 -34.09
C ILE A 251 19.45 0.12 -34.91
N GLU A 252 18.68 -0.87 -34.46
CA GLU A 252 18.40 -2.06 -35.26
C GLU A 252 17.28 -1.72 -36.25
N ALA A 253 17.58 -1.81 -37.55
CA ALA A 253 16.58 -1.62 -38.58
C ALA A 253 15.60 -2.79 -38.53
N LEU A 254 14.35 -2.54 -38.13
CA LEU A 254 13.29 -3.53 -38.26
C LEU A 254 13.18 -3.94 -39.73
N PRO A 255 12.96 -5.24 -40.03
CA PRO A 255 12.71 -5.67 -41.39
C PRO A 255 11.50 -4.92 -41.95
N ASP A 256 11.60 -4.49 -43.21
CA ASP A 256 10.52 -3.84 -43.94
C ASP A 256 9.31 -4.76 -44.01
N TYR A 257 8.42 -4.66 -43.02
CA TYR A 257 7.13 -5.28 -43.10
C TYR A 257 6.32 -4.47 -44.11
N VAL A 258 6.35 -4.91 -45.37
CA VAL A 258 5.44 -4.41 -46.39
C VAL A 258 4.05 -4.87 -45.98
N SER A 259 3.37 -4.03 -45.19
CA SER A 259 1.97 -4.24 -44.89
C SER A 259 1.23 -4.25 -46.22
N SER A 260 0.71 -5.42 -46.61
CA SER A 260 -0.13 -5.58 -47.80
C SER A 260 -1.53 -4.98 -47.61
N ALA A 261 -1.83 -4.49 -46.40
CA ALA A 261 -3.03 -3.73 -46.13
C ALA A 261 -2.81 -2.27 -46.59
N PRO A 262 -3.66 -1.74 -47.50
CA PRO A 262 -3.64 -0.31 -47.80
C PRO A 262 -3.84 0.46 -46.49
N PRO A 263 -3.17 1.61 -46.31
CA PRO A 263 -3.35 2.44 -45.13
C PRO A 263 -4.85 2.71 -44.97
N GLN A 264 -5.43 2.24 -43.85
CA GLN A 264 -6.80 2.55 -43.53
C GLN A 264 -6.86 4.05 -43.27
N VAL A 265 -7.44 4.80 -44.21
CA VAL A 265 -7.82 6.19 -43.98
C VAL A 265 -8.99 6.14 -43.01
N ILE A 266 -8.68 6.13 -41.72
CA ILE A 266 -9.68 6.30 -40.67
C ILE A 266 -10.19 7.72 -40.82
N SER A 267 -11.31 7.88 -41.51
CA SER A 267 -12.02 9.16 -41.52
C SER A 267 -12.52 9.40 -40.10
N PRO A 268 -12.17 10.54 -39.47
CA PRO A 268 -12.62 10.82 -38.11
C PRO A 268 -14.15 10.81 -38.06
N ASP A 269 -14.70 10.18 -37.02
CA ASP A 269 -16.14 10.22 -36.77
C ASP A 269 -16.60 11.65 -36.47
N LEU A 270 -17.90 11.91 -36.52
CA LEU A 270 -18.48 13.24 -36.34
C LEU A 270 -18.09 13.87 -34.99
N ALA A 271 -17.93 13.07 -33.94
CA ALA A 271 -17.42 13.50 -32.64
C ALA A 271 -15.95 13.94 -32.71
N ASP A 272 -15.11 13.17 -33.40
CA ASP A 272 -13.69 13.49 -33.56
C ASP A 272 -13.50 14.74 -34.42
N ARG A 273 -14.32 14.92 -35.46
CA ARG A 273 -14.32 16.14 -36.28
C ARG A 273 -14.69 17.37 -35.47
N ALA A 274 -15.73 17.29 -34.63
CA ALA A 274 -16.13 18.40 -33.77
C ALA A 274 -15.02 18.78 -32.77
N MET A 275 -14.28 17.79 -32.25
CA MET A 275 -13.12 18.02 -31.37
C MET A 275 -11.93 18.63 -32.13
N LEU A 276 -11.69 18.21 -33.38
CA LEU A 276 -10.61 18.74 -34.21
C LEU A 276 -10.89 20.15 -34.74
N GLU A 277 -12.16 20.52 -34.90
CA GLU A 277 -12.61 21.86 -35.29
C GLU A 277 -12.74 22.82 -34.08
N ASP A 278 -12.52 22.35 -32.86
CA ASP A 278 -12.59 23.18 -31.65
C ASP A 278 -11.46 24.22 -31.61
N SER A 279 -11.84 25.50 -31.53
CA SER A 279 -10.92 26.63 -31.33
C SER A 279 -10.05 26.51 -30.07
N ALA A 280 -10.48 25.74 -29.06
CA ALA A 280 -9.74 25.49 -27.84
C ALA A 280 -8.63 24.43 -28.00
N LEU A 281 -8.59 23.71 -29.13
CA LEU A 281 -7.61 22.65 -29.37
C LEU A 281 -6.16 23.18 -29.35
N GLU A 282 -5.93 24.37 -29.91
CA GLU A 282 -4.59 24.99 -29.89
C GLU A 282 -4.15 25.36 -28.47
N ALA A 283 -5.08 25.84 -27.63
CA ALA A 283 -4.80 26.10 -26.22
C ALA A 283 -4.54 24.80 -25.44
N ALA A 284 -5.26 23.72 -25.75
CA ALA A 284 -5.05 22.41 -25.13
C ALA A 284 -3.70 21.79 -25.52
N ARG A 285 -3.27 21.93 -26.78
CA ARG A 285 -1.93 21.49 -27.24
C ARG A 285 -0.80 22.21 -26.52
N GLN A 286 -1.02 23.45 -26.11
CA GLN A 286 -0.06 24.28 -25.39
C GLN A 286 -0.30 24.29 -23.87
N ALA A 287 -1.16 23.41 -23.33
CA ALA A 287 -1.50 23.40 -21.90
C ALA A 287 -0.27 23.24 -21.01
N ASP A 288 0.69 22.39 -21.41
CA ASP A 288 1.95 22.20 -20.69
C ASP A 288 2.81 23.48 -20.68
N PHE A 289 2.87 24.19 -21.81
CA PHE A 289 3.57 25.48 -21.91
C PHE A 289 2.90 26.55 -21.02
N PHE A 290 1.58 26.65 -21.03
CA PHE A 290 0.87 27.59 -20.16
C PHE A 290 0.98 27.23 -18.68
N ALA A 291 0.96 25.94 -18.34
CA ALA A 291 1.20 25.48 -16.98
C ALA A 291 2.60 25.86 -16.50
N TRP A 292 3.62 25.69 -17.35
CA TRP A 292 4.99 26.12 -17.07
C TRP A 292 5.12 27.65 -16.95
N TYR A 293 4.51 28.42 -17.86
CA TYR A 293 4.51 29.88 -17.85
C TYR A 293 3.88 30.44 -16.57
N VAL A 294 2.74 29.89 -16.14
CA VAL A 294 2.08 30.28 -14.88
C VAL A 294 2.88 29.84 -13.65
N ALA A 295 3.58 28.71 -13.73
CA ALA A 295 4.43 28.22 -12.64
C ALA A 295 5.72 29.04 -12.43
N GLY A 296 6.05 29.98 -13.33
CA GLY A 296 7.20 30.87 -13.23
C GLY A 296 8.54 30.14 -13.11
N GLN A 297 8.61 28.91 -13.63
CA GLN A 297 9.81 28.08 -13.56
C GLN A 297 10.81 28.54 -14.62
N PRO A 298 12.13 28.42 -14.38
CA PRO A 298 13.13 28.69 -15.41
C PRO A 298 12.95 27.73 -16.60
N ILE A 299 13.34 28.20 -17.80
CA ILE A 299 13.26 27.42 -19.04
C ILE A 299 14.14 26.17 -18.85
N PRO A 300 13.60 24.95 -18.96
CA PRO A 300 14.44 23.77 -18.93
C PRO A 300 15.44 23.86 -20.09
N PRO A 301 16.73 23.57 -19.85
CA PRO A 301 17.74 23.62 -20.90
C PRO A 301 17.32 22.72 -22.06
N ASP A 302 17.50 23.19 -23.29
CA ASP A 302 17.27 22.40 -24.50
C ASP A 302 18.21 21.19 -24.47
N GLU A 303 17.66 19.97 -24.46
CA GLU A 303 18.44 18.73 -24.48
C GLU A 303 19.27 18.57 -25.76
N SER A 304 19.01 19.41 -26.78
CA SER A 304 19.74 19.47 -28.04
C SER A 304 21.06 20.25 -27.94
N ASP A 305 21.22 21.08 -26.89
CA ASP A 305 22.46 21.81 -26.66
C ASP A 305 23.46 20.91 -25.93
N SER A 306 24.65 20.76 -26.51
CA SER A 306 25.74 19.99 -25.90
C SER A 306 26.05 20.54 -24.51
N ALA A 307 25.97 19.69 -23.50
CA ALA A 307 26.26 20.06 -22.11
C ALA A 307 27.61 20.81 -22.05
N PRO A 308 27.68 21.98 -21.37
CA PRO A 308 28.92 22.72 -21.27
C PRO A 308 29.96 21.87 -20.54
N VAL A 309 31.05 21.58 -21.22
CA VAL A 309 32.24 20.95 -20.64
C VAL A 309 32.74 21.86 -19.52
N VAL A 310 32.39 21.52 -18.28
CA VAL A 310 32.95 22.17 -17.09
C VAL A 310 34.40 21.71 -16.98
N ALA A 311 35.30 22.45 -17.64
CA ALA A 311 36.73 22.28 -17.49
C ALA A 311 37.12 22.63 -16.04
N PHE A 312 37.29 21.59 -15.22
CA PHE A 312 37.82 21.71 -13.87
C PHE A 312 39.31 22.10 -13.96
N SER A 313 39.60 23.40 -14.02
CA SER A 313 40.97 23.89 -13.92
C SER A 313 41.46 23.75 -12.48
N ILE A 314 42.24 22.70 -12.21
CA ILE A 314 42.98 22.52 -10.96
C ILE A 314 44.01 23.65 -10.86
N ARG A 315 43.74 24.66 -10.03
CA ARG A 315 44.69 25.75 -9.74
C ARG A 315 45.76 25.21 -8.78
N HIS A 316 46.94 24.88 -9.31
CA HIS A 316 48.15 24.64 -8.51
C HIS A 316 48.56 25.94 -7.79
N ASN A 317 48.51 25.91 -6.46
CA ASN A 317 48.99 27.01 -5.61
C ASN A 317 50.52 26.90 -5.44
N GLY A 318 51.27 27.52 -6.34
CA GLY A 318 52.73 27.64 -6.26
C GLY A 318 53.14 28.90 -5.51
N ASN A 319 53.38 28.77 -4.22
CA ASN A 319 53.97 29.82 -3.38
C ASN A 319 55.47 29.97 -3.73
N ARG A 320 55.89 31.12 -4.27
CA ARG A 320 57.30 31.53 -4.32
C ARG A 320 57.46 33.03 -4.06
N ARG A 321 58.03 33.28 -2.88
CA ARG A 321 58.96 34.34 -2.46
C ARG A 321 58.49 35.78 -2.46
#